data_AF-A0A078HRS8-F1
#
_entry.id   AF-A0A078HRS8-F1
#
_cell.length_a   1.000
_cell.length_b   1.000
_cell.length_c   1.000
_cell.angle_alpha   90.00
_cell.angle_beta   90.00
_cell.angle_gamma   90.00
#
_symmetry.space_group_name_H-M   'P 1'
#
loop_
_entity.id
_entity.type
_entity.pdbx_description
1 polymer ?
#
loop_
_entity_poly.entity_id
_entity_poly.type
_entity_poly.pdbx_seq_one_letter_code
_entity_poly.pdbx_strand_id
1 'polypeptide(L)'
;MVGAIPAAMTYYSRSKMPETARYTALVAKDVKQAASDMSRVLQVQIETEQQEVESKEFSLFSKEFMRRHGLHLLGTTSTWFLLDIAFFSQNLFQKDIYSAIGWIPPAQTMNAIQEVFKIACAQTIIALCSAVPGYWFTVAFIDENRIGFVIMYSLTFFFPNFGPNATTFIVPAEIFPARFRSTCHGISAASGKVGAIVGAFGFLYLSQRIGVRNSLIMLGVVNFLGFLFTFLVPEAKGKSLEEMSGENEDNDNNIRTVPIVYT
;
A
#
# COMPACT_ATOMS: atom_id res chain seq x y z
N MET A 1 -0.12 -29.10 4.76
CA MET A 1 1.32 -29.17 4.39
C MET A 1 1.60 -28.94 2.89
N VAL A 2 0.61 -29.04 1.99
CA VAL A 2 0.78 -28.75 0.54
C VAL A 2 1.04 -27.26 0.25
N GLY A 3 0.56 -26.35 1.11
CA GLY A 3 0.77 -24.90 0.96
C GLY A 3 2.22 -24.42 1.20
N ALA A 4 3.12 -25.28 1.67
CA ALA A 4 4.54 -24.94 1.80
C ALA A 4 5.29 -24.99 0.46
N ILE A 5 4.77 -25.75 -0.52
CA ILE A 5 5.41 -25.93 -1.82
C ILE A 5 5.44 -24.62 -2.62
N PRO A 6 4.33 -23.87 -2.76
CA PRO A 6 4.36 -22.57 -3.45
C PRO A 6 5.30 -21.57 -2.77
N ALA A 7 5.32 -21.53 -1.43
CA ALA A 7 6.17 -20.65 -0.65
C ALA A 7 7.66 -20.97 -0.81
N ALA A 8 8.03 -22.25 -0.78
CA ALA A 8 9.40 -22.70 -1.06
C ALA A 8 9.83 -22.38 -2.49
N MET A 9 8.92 -22.51 -3.45
CA MET A 9 9.16 -22.18 -4.85
C MET A 9 9.36 -20.66 -5.06
N THR A 10 8.56 -19.82 -4.38
CA THR A 10 8.75 -18.36 -4.43
C THR A 10 10.06 -17.96 -3.78
N TYR A 11 10.42 -18.55 -2.64
CA TYR A 11 11.71 -18.30 -1.99
C TYR A 11 12.88 -18.68 -2.90
N TYR A 12 12.84 -19.87 -3.50
CA TYR A 12 13.87 -20.33 -4.42
C TYR A 12 14.03 -19.40 -5.63
N SER A 13 12.92 -18.98 -6.24
CA SER A 13 12.95 -18.03 -7.36
C SER A 13 13.48 -16.66 -6.94
N ARG A 14 13.11 -16.18 -5.75
CA ARG A 14 13.57 -14.88 -5.24
C ARG A 14 15.07 -14.88 -4.91
N SER A 15 15.59 -15.97 -4.35
CA SER A 15 17.02 -16.14 -4.05
C SER A 15 17.91 -16.27 -5.29
N LYS A 16 17.31 -16.52 -6.47
CA LYS A 16 18.02 -16.61 -7.76
C LYS A 16 17.94 -15.34 -8.60
N MET A 17 17.11 -14.38 -8.22
CA MET A 17 17.02 -13.11 -8.94
C MET A 17 18.25 -12.27 -8.58
N PRO A 18 18.99 -11.76 -9.58
CA PRO A 18 20.05 -10.79 -9.32
C PRO A 18 19.45 -9.53 -8.67
N GLU A 19 20.21 -8.90 -7.78
CA GLU A 19 19.82 -7.63 -7.18
C GLU A 19 19.58 -6.58 -8.27
N THR A 20 18.68 -5.63 -8.01
CA THR A 20 18.44 -4.56 -8.99
C THR A 20 19.74 -3.85 -9.30
N ALA A 21 20.12 -3.74 -10.57
CA ALA A 21 21.40 -3.16 -10.98
C ALA A 21 21.65 -1.76 -10.42
N ARG A 22 20.57 -1.00 -10.17
CA ARG A 22 20.62 0.26 -9.44
C ARG A 22 21.18 0.14 -8.02
N TYR A 23 20.73 -0.84 -7.26
CA TYR A 23 21.24 -1.10 -5.90
C TYR A 23 22.71 -1.51 -5.97
N THR A 24 23.07 -2.40 -6.91
CA THR A 24 24.45 -2.85 -7.10
C THR A 24 25.39 -1.70 -7.50
N ALA A 25 24.94 -0.80 -8.38
CA ALA A 25 25.73 0.34 -8.83
C ALA A 25 25.84 1.46 -7.76
N LEU A 26 24.71 1.88 -7.18
CA LEU A 26 24.67 3.07 -6.31
C LEU A 26 24.93 2.76 -4.83
N VAL A 27 24.56 1.57 -4.35
CA VAL A 27 24.67 1.19 -2.94
C VAL A 27 25.84 0.24 -2.71
N ALA A 28 25.98 -0.81 -3.52
CA ALA A 28 27.10 -1.74 -3.42
C ALA A 28 28.40 -1.20 -4.05
N LYS A 29 28.33 -0.08 -4.78
CA LYS A 29 29.44 0.56 -5.50
C LYS A 29 30.14 -0.39 -6.49
N ASP A 30 29.44 -1.42 -6.97
CA ASP A 30 29.96 -2.39 -7.93
C ASP A 30 29.29 -2.20 -9.30
N VAL A 31 29.83 -1.25 -10.06
CA VAL A 31 29.33 -0.88 -11.39
C VAL A 31 29.54 -2.01 -12.40
N LYS A 32 30.55 -2.87 -12.21
CA LYS A 32 30.85 -3.99 -13.12
C LYS A 32 29.82 -5.10 -12.97
N GLN A 33 29.47 -5.46 -11.73
CA GLN A 33 28.43 -6.45 -11.48
C GLN A 33 27.06 -5.95 -11.95
N ALA A 34 26.74 -4.67 -11.70
CA ALA A 34 25.51 -4.02 -12.18
C ALA A 34 25.38 -4.06 -13.71
N ALA A 35 26.46 -3.74 -14.44
CA ALA A 35 26.49 -3.80 -15.91
C ALA A 35 26.36 -5.24 -16.44
N SER A 36 26.96 -6.22 -15.76
CA SER A 36 26.81 -7.64 -16.13
C SER A 36 25.39 -8.18 -15.90
N ASP A 37 24.75 -7.78 -14.80
CA ASP A 37 23.38 -8.18 -14.47
C ASP A 37 22.36 -7.47 -15.38
N MET A 38 22.60 -6.20 -15.74
CA MET A 38 21.77 -5.48 -16.71
C MET A 38 21.92 -6.03 -18.13
N SER A 39 23.13 -6.32 -18.60
CA SER A 39 23.35 -6.88 -19.93
C SER A 39 22.74 -8.27 -20.07
N ARG A 40 22.70 -9.07 -19.00
CA ARG A 40 22.01 -10.36 -18.95
C ARG A 40 20.48 -10.23 -19.08
N VAL A 41 19.90 -9.17 -18.52
CA VAL A 41 18.44 -8.93 -18.52
C VAL A 41 17.97 -8.17 -19.76
N LEU A 42 18.74 -7.19 -20.25
CA LEU A 42 18.39 -6.33 -21.38
C LEU A 42 18.88 -6.89 -22.73
N GLN A 43 19.75 -7.90 -22.76
CA GLN A 43 20.39 -8.44 -23.97
C GLN A 43 21.09 -7.38 -24.85
N VAL A 44 21.51 -6.26 -24.26
CA VAL A 44 22.28 -5.20 -24.92
C VAL A 44 23.62 -5.09 -24.20
N GLN A 45 24.73 -5.06 -24.95
CA GLN A 45 26.05 -4.75 -24.40
C GLN A 45 26.09 -3.26 -24.07
N ILE A 46 26.17 -2.93 -22.78
CA ILE A 46 26.34 -1.56 -22.30
C ILE A 46 27.84 -1.36 -22.07
N GLU A 47 28.49 -0.52 -22.89
CA GLU A 47 29.85 -0.06 -22.65
C GLU A 47 29.88 0.78 -21.37
N THR A 48 30.82 0.46 -20.47
CA THR A 48 30.90 1.05 -19.13
C THR A 48 31.71 2.34 -19.19
N GLU A 49 31.05 3.50 -19.34
CA GLU A 49 31.70 4.77 -18.99
C GLU A 49 31.83 4.86 -17.47
N GLN A 50 33.07 4.98 -17.00
CA GLN A 50 33.43 5.16 -15.60
C GLN A 50 32.99 6.56 -15.14
N GLN A 51 31.74 6.71 -14.71
CA GLN A 51 31.38 7.77 -13.78
C GLN A 51 31.21 7.17 -12.40
N GLU A 52 32.20 7.39 -11.53
CA GLU A 52 32.02 7.23 -10.09
C GLU A 52 30.95 8.22 -9.62
N VAL A 53 29.70 7.74 -9.50
CA VAL A 53 28.62 8.53 -8.92
C VAL A 53 28.83 8.56 -7.41
N GLU A 54 29.58 9.55 -6.93
CA GLU A 54 29.64 9.89 -5.50
C GLU A 54 28.26 10.40 -5.04
N SER A 55 27.37 9.49 -4.67
CA SER A 55 26.15 9.87 -3.94
C SER A 55 26.53 10.29 -2.53
N LYS A 56 26.20 11.51 -2.10
CA LYS A 56 26.39 11.96 -0.72
C LYS A 56 25.75 10.95 0.24
N GLU A 57 26.58 10.29 1.05
CA GLU A 57 26.09 9.33 2.04
C GLU A 57 25.47 10.06 3.23
N PHE A 58 24.17 10.34 3.20
CA PHE A 58 23.42 10.75 4.39
C PHE A 58 22.80 9.52 5.07
N SER A 59 22.80 9.49 6.40
CA SER A 59 22.19 8.41 7.21
C SER A 59 20.66 8.56 7.32
N LEU A 60 19.94 7.46 7.60
CA LEU A 60 18.47 7.40 7.79
C LEU A 60 17.93 8.43 8.78
N PHE A 61 18.69 8.73 9.84
CA PHE A 61 18.29 9.68 10.89
C PHE A 61 18.93 11.06 10.72
N SER A 62 19.54 11.32 9.56
CA SER A 62 20.13 12.63 9.28
C SER A 62 19.04 13.69 9.16
N LYS A 63 19.35 14.91 9.62
CA LYS A 63 18.50 16.10 9.40
C LYS A 63 18.23 16.33 7.91
N GLU A 64 19.14 15.91 7.04
CA GLU A 64 18.98 16.01 5.59
C GLU A 64 17.91 15.06 5.05
N PHE A 65 17.87 13.81 5.54
CA PHE A 65 16.79 12.87 5.22
C PHE A 65 15.45 13.37 5.73
N MET A 66 15.39 13.85 6.98
CA MET A 66 14.16 14.37 7.56
C MET A 66 13.63 15.61 6.83
N ARG A 67 14.52 16.48 6.34
CA ARG A 67 14.14 17.68 5.58
C ARG A 67 13.63 17.36 4.17
N ARG A 68 14.23 16.38 3.48
CA ARG A 68 13.86 16.02 2.10
C ARG A 68 12.71 15.00 2.01
N HIS A 69 12.73 13.99 2.89
CA HIS A 69 11.86 12.82 2.82
C HIS A 69 10.95 12.63 4.04
N GLY A 70 11.10 13.47 5.08
CA GLY A 70 10.31 13.36 6.31
C GLY A 70 8.82 13.63 6.11
N LEU A 71 8.48 14.62 5.27
CA LEU A 71 7.07 14.90 4.95
C LEU A 71 6.44 13.76 4.15
N HIS A 72 7.21 13.16 3.22
CA HIS A 72 6.77 12.00 2.45
C HIS A 72 6.53 10.79 3.37
N LEU A 73 7.44 10.53 4.31
CA LEU A 73 7.29 9.47 5.30
C LEU A 73 6.08 9.68 6.21
N LEU A 74 5.83 10.91 6.65
CA LEU A 74 4.62 11.21 7.41
C LEU A 74 3.36 10.97 6.57
N GLY A 75 3.32 11.46 5.32
CA GLY A 75 2.19 11.24 4.42
C GLY A 75 1.90 9.76 4.15
N THR A 76 2.94 8.94 3.88
CA THR A 76 2.76 7.51 3.63
C THR A 76 2.35 6.75 4.89
N THR A 77 2.97 7.04 6.03
CA THR A 77 2.66 6.36 7.30
C THR A 77 1.26 6.72 7.81
N SER A 78 0.86 7.99 7.72
CA SER A 78 -0.47 8.45 8.17
C SER A 78 -1.58 7.93 7.27
N THR A 79 -1.39 7.94 5.95
CA THR A 79 -2.40 7.46 4.99
C THR A 79 -2.62 5.96 5.16
N TRP A 80 -1.55 5.18 5.31
CA TRP A 80 -1.65 3.73 5.53
C TRP A 80 -2.27 3.42 6.90
N PHE A 81 -1.90 4.15 7.96
CA PHE A 81 -2.50 4.00 9.29
C PHE A 81 -4.01 4.25 9.28
N LEU A 82 -4.46 5.36 8.71
CA LEU A 82 -5.88 5.73 8.67
C LEU A 82 -6.69 4.77 7.78
N LEU A 83 -6.11 4.34 6.66
CA LEU A 83 -6.72 3.34 5.78
C LEU A 83 -6.90 2.00 6.50
N ASP A 84 -5.86 1.50 7.19
CA ASP A 84 -5.93 0.21 7.89
C ASP A 84 -6.92 0.24 9.05
N ILE A 85 -7.10 1.37 9.76
CA ILE A 85 -8.16 1.54 10.76
C ILE A 85 -9.52 1.22 10.13
N ALA A 86 -9.88 1.92 9.06
CA ALA A 86 -11.20 1.76 8.46
C ALA A 86 -11.36 0.41 7.79
N PHE A 87 -10.35 -0.02 7.03
CA PHE A 87 -10.38 -1.27 6.27
C PHE A 87 -10.53 -2.48 7.19
N PHE A 88 -9.70 -2.59 8.24
CA PHE A 88 -9.77 -3.73 9.15
C PHE A 88 -11.02 -3.69 10.04
N SER A 89 -11.47 -2.51 10.50
CA SER A 89 -12.73 -2.42 11.25
C SER A 89 -13.92 -2.91 10.41
N GLN A 90 -13.99 -2.51 9.14
CA GLN A 90 -15.07 -2.93 8.23
C GLN A 90 -15.06 -4.43 7.97
N ASN A 91 -13.88 -5.03 7.77
CA ASN A 91 -13.75 -6.46 7.56
C ASN A 91 -14.07 -7.27 8.84
N LEU A 92 -13.61 -6.81 10.01
CA LEU A 92 -13.75 -7.55 11.26
C LEU A 92 -15.18 -7.51 11.81
N PHE A 93 -15.86 -6.36 11.71
CA PHE A 93 -17.21 -6.15 12.26
C PHE A 93 -18.31 -6.18 11.21
N GLN A 94 -18.01 -6.74 10.05
CA GLN A 94 -18.94 -6.88 8.95
C GLN A 94 -20.25 -7.56 9.34
N LYS A 95 -20.18 -8.60 10.19
CA LYS A 95 -21.36 -9.32 10.68
C LYS A 95 -22.30 -8.42 11.48
N ASP A 96 -21.73 -7.52 12.28
CA ASP A 96 -22.48 -6.61 13.14
C ASP A 96 -23.11 -5.49 12.30
N ILE A 97 -22.40 -5.04 11.25
CA ILE A 97 -22.93 -4.11 10.25
C ILE A 97 -24.11 -4.74 9.48
N TYR A 98 -23.97 -5.98 8.99
CA TYR A 98 -25.03 -6.68 8.26
C TYR A 98 -26.26 -6.99 9.13
N SER A 99 -26.03 -7.30 10.42
CA SER A 99 -27.10 -7.54 11.37
C SER A 99 -27.83 -6.25 11.75
N ALA A 100 -27.10 -5.14 11.95
CA ALA A 100 -27.68 -3.83 12.25
C ALA A 100 -28.59 -3.30 11.13
N ILE A 101 -28.38 -3.77 9.91
CA ILE A 101 -29.12 -3.36 8.70
C ILE A 101 -30.26 -4.33 8.38
N GLY A 102 -30.37 -5.44 9.13
CA GLY A 102 -31.43 -6.43 8.95
C GLY A 102 -31.24 -7.34 7.73
N TRP A 103 -30.02 -7.42 7.17
CA TRP A 103 -29.72 -8.32 6.06
C TRP A 103 -29.50 -9.76 6.55
N ILE A 104 -28.85 -9.92 7.71
CA ILE A 104 -28.65 -11.23 8.35
C ILE A 104 -29.30 -11.17 9.75
N PRO A 105 -30.07 -12.19 10.17
CA PRO A 105 -30.59 -12.24 11.53
C PRO A 105 -29.44 -12.23 12.57
N PRO A 106 -29.69 -11.80 13.82
CA PRO A 106 -28.65 -11.77 14.85
C PRO A 106 -28.05 -13.16 15.09
N ALA A 107 -26.72 -13.21 15.27
CA ALA A 107 -25.92 -14.43 15.48
C ALA A 107 -26.50 -15.42 16.51
N GLN A 108 -27.24 -14.91 17.50
CA GLN A 108 -27.89 -15.70 18.56
C GLN A 108 -28.97 -16.68 18.06
N THR A 109 -29.45 -16.53 16.82
CA THR A 109 -30.54 -17.34 16.25
C THR A 109 -30.05 -18.44 15.30
N MET A 110 -28.74 -18.59 15.06
CA MET A 110 -28.23 -19.50 14.04
C MET A 110 -26.92 -20.20 14.44
N ASN A 111 -26.71 -21.40 13.87
CA ASN A 111 -25.46 -22.14 14.05
C ASN A 111 -24.29 -21.40 13.39
N ALA A 112 -23.11 -21.42 14.04
CA ALA A 112 -21.91 -20.72 13.57
C ALA A 112 -21.51 -21.06 12.11
N ILE A 113 -21.70 -22.32 11.67
CA ILE A 113 -21.43 -22.74 10.29
C ILE A 113 -22.38 -22.06 9.30
N GLN A 114 -23.66 -21.92 9.67
CA GLN A 114 -24.66 -21.25 8.82
C GLN A 114 -24.45 -19.74 8.78
N GLU A 115 -24.01 -19.13 9.88
CA GLU A 115 -23.65 -17.72 9.96
C GLU A 115 -22.47 -17.40 9.02
N VAL A 116 -21.39 -18.18 9.13
CA VAL A 116 -20.21 -18.04 8.25
C VAL A 116 -20.59 -18.27 6.79
N PHE A 117 -21.44 -19.26 6.49
CA PHE A 117 -21.92 -19.51 5.13
C PHE A 117 -22.72 -18.33 4.57
N LYS A 118 -23.63 -17.74 5.35
CA LYS A 118 -24.42 -16.56 4.92
C LYS A 118 -23.55 -15.32 4.72
N ILE A 119 -22.59 -15.09 5.61
CA ILE A 119 -21.61 -13.99 5.48
C ILE A 119 -20.75 -14.21 4.23
N ALA A 120 -20.28 -15.43 3.99
CA ALA A 120 -19.49 -15.80 2.81
C ALA A 120 -20.29 -15.63 1.52
N CYS A 121 -21.57 -16.01 1.49
CA CYS A 121 -22.45 -15.74 0.36
C CYS A 121 -22.64 -14.24 0.13
N ALA A 122 -22.88 -13.45 1.17
CA ALA A 122 -23.00 -11.99 1.06
C ALA A 122 -21.70 -11.36 0.50
N GLN A 123 -20.54 -11.79 0.98
CA GLN A 123 -19.24 -11.37 0.45
C GLN A 123 -18.99 -11.83 -0.97
N THR A 124 -19.39 -13.05 -1.32
CA THR A 124 -19.27 -13.57 -2.68
C THR A 124 -20.13 -12.76 -3.64
N ILE A 125 -21.34 -12.38 -3.22
CA ILE A 125 -22.22 -11.50 -4.01
C ILE A 125 -21.56 -10.12 -4.18
N ILE A 126 -21.06 -9.51 -3.10
CA ILE A 126 -20.35 -8.22 -3.15
C ILE A 126 -19.13 -8.30 -4.07
N ALA A 127 -18.32 -9.36 -3.94
CA ALA A 127 -17.12 -9.58 -4.74
C ALA A 127 -17.47 -9.80 -6.23
N LEU A 128 -18.49 -10.61 -6.54
CA LEU A 128 -18.97 -10.85 -7.90
C LEU A 128 -19.55 -9.58 -8.54
N CYS A 129 -20.30 -8.79 -7.76
CA CYS A 129 -20.81 -7.48 -8.19
C CYS A 129 -19.67 -6.48 -8.46
N SER A 130 -18.55 -6.62 -7.75
CA SER A 130 -17.38 -5.74 -7.90
C SER A 130 -16.45 -6.13 -9.06
N ALA A 131 -16.53 -7.37 -9.57
CA ALA A 131 -15.49 -7.92 -10.44
C ALA A 131 -15.59 -7.51 -11.93
N VAL A 132 -16.76 -7.40 -12.58
CA VAL A 132 -16.83 -6.98 -14.02
C VAL A 132 -18.20 -6.35 -14.44
N PRO A 133 -19.38 -6.83 -14.00
CA PRO A 133 -20.68 -6.43 -14.59
C PRO A 133 -21.82 -6.17 -13.56
N GLY A 134 -21.51 -5.81 -12.31
CA GLY A 134 -22.50 -5.69 -11.22
C GLY A 134 -23.62 -4.68 -11.47
N TYR A 135 -23.42 -3.73 -12.39
CA TYR A 135 -24.36 -2.66 -12.75
C TYR A 135 -25.53 -3.12 -13.63
N TRP A 136 -25.33 -4.10 -14.53
CA TRP A 136 -26.37 -4.51 -15.49
C TRP A 136 -27.30 -5.61 -14.95
N PHE A 137 -26.81 -6.43 -14.01
CA PHE A 137 -27.55 -7.57 -13.47
C PHE A 137 -28.41 -7.21 -12.24
N THR A 138 -28.02 -6.17 -11.49
CA THR A 138 -28.79 -5.69 -10.32
C THR A 138 -29.99 -4.82 -10.70
N VAL A 139 -29.88 -4.05 -11.79
CA VAL A 139 -30.98 -3.24 -12.35
C VAL A 139 -32.16 -4.10 -12.85
N ALA A 140 -31.90 -5.37 -13.18
CA ALA A 140 -32.90 -6.24 -13.77
C ALA A 140 -33.78 -7.03 -12.77
N PHE A 141 -33.43 -7.17 -11.46
CA PHE A 141 -34.06 -8.25 -10.67
C PHE A 141 -34.44 -8.08 -9.18
N ILE A 142 -34.03 -7.09 -8.38
CA ILE A 142 -34.30 -7.12 -6.90
C ILE A 142 -34.67 -5.73 -6.37
N ASP A 143 -35.50 -5.63 -5.32
CA ASP A 143 -36.40 -4.50 -4.92
C ASP A 143 -35.87 -3.34 -4.03
N GLU A 144 -36.62 -2.23 -4.10
CA GLU A 144 -36.30 -0.80 -3.96
C GLU A 144 -35.51 -0.26 -2.75
N ASN A 145 -35.31 -0.98 -1.64
CA ASN A 145 -34.58 -0.45 -0.46
C ASN A 145 -33.33 -1.23 -0.03
N ARG A 146 -33.16 -2.48 -0.47
CA ARG A 146 -31.95 -3.28 -0.14
C ARG A 146 -30.84 -3.12 -1.18
N ILE A 147 -31.21 -2.76 -2.40
CA ILE A 147 -30.29 -2.60 -3.54
C ILE A 147 -29.30 -1.47 -3.31
N GLY A 148 -29.77 -0.27 -2.97
CA GLY A 148 -28.91 0.90 -2.82
C GLY A 148 -27.84 0.69 -1.75
N PHE A 149 -28.20 -0.01 -0.67
CA PHE A 149 -27.25 -0.42 0.35
C PHE A 149 -26.21 -1.42 -0.17
N VAL A 150 -26.64 -2.48 -0.85
CA VAL A 150 -25.71 -3.48 -1.41
C VAL A 150 -24.76 -2.83 -2.40
N ILE A 151 -25.25 -1.94 -3.26
CA ILE A 151 -24.41 -1.19 -4.21
C ILE A 151 -23.41 -0.32 -3.45
N MET A 152 -23.86 0.56 -2.55
CA MET A 152 -22.97 1.46 -1.81
C MET A 152 -21.96 0.70 -0.94
N TYR A 153 -22.38 -0.39 -0.29
CA TYR A 153 -21.50 -1.23 0.50
C TYR A 153 -20.49 -1.98 -0.38
N SER A 154 -20.90 -2.46 -1.56
CA SER A 154 -19.98 -3.08 -2.52
C SER A 154 -18.94 -2.10 -3.03
N LEU A 155 -19.33 -0.86 -3.32
CA LEU A 155 -18.39 0.21 -3.68
C LEU A 155 -17.43 0.52 -2.52
N THR A 156 -17.92 0.49 -1.29
CA THR A 156 -17.11 0.71 -0.08
C THR A 156 -16.09 -0.42 0.15
N PHE A 157 -16.33 -1.64 -0.34
CA PHE A 157 -15.33 -2.71 -0.32
C PHE A 157 -14.41 -2.69 -1.55
N PHE A 158 -14.95 -2.36 -2.72
CA PHE A 158 -14.20 -2.37 -3.97
C PHE A 158 -13.16 -1.25 -4.05
N PHE A 159 -13.57 0.00 -3.81
CA PHE A 159 -12.70 1.15 -4.03
C PHE A 159 -11.46 1.16 -3.13
N PRO A 160 -11.54 0.83 -1.82
CA PRO A 160 -10.35 0.72 -0.98
C PRO A 160 -9.37 -0.35 -1.48
N ASN A 161 -9.85 -1.50 -1.96
CA ASN A 161 -8.99 -2.55 -2.49
C ASN A 161 -8.35 -2.17 -3.84
N PHE A 162 -9.10 -1.52 -4.73
CA PHE A 162 -8.62 -1.14 -6.06
C PHE A 162 -7.67 0.07 -6.05
N GLY A 163 -7.92 1.06 -5.19
CA GLY A 163 -7.16 2.31 -5.17
C GLY A 163 -6.24 2.44 -3.95
N PRO A 164 -6.75 2.91 -2.80
CA PRO A 164 -5.93 3.22 -1.62
C PRO A 164 -5.06 2.07 -1.12
N ASN A 165 -5.57 0.84 -1.04
CA ASN A 165 -4.79 -0.31 -0.54
C ASN A 165 -3.60 -0.58 -1.47
N ALA A 166 -3.83 -0.75 -2.77
CA ALA A 166 -2.75 -0.95 -3.74
C ALA A 166 -1.74 0.21 -3.75
N THR A 167 -2.22 1.46 -3.79
CA THR A 167 -1.34 2.64 -3.80
C THR A 167 -0.52 2.80 -2.53
N THR A 168 -1.08 2.53 -1.33
CA THR A 168 -0.31 2.60 -0.07
C THR A 168 0.85 1.59 0.00
N PHE A 169 0.77 0.46 -0.72
CA PHE A 169 1.89 -0.46 -0.87
C PHE A 169 2.92 0.00 -1.91
N ILE A 170 2.48 0.56 -3.03
CA ILE A 170 3.34 0.94 -4.16
C ILE A 170 4.10 2.24 -3.89
N VAL A 171 3.41 3.25 -3.37
CA VAL A 171 3.91 4.62 -3.19
C VAL A 171 5.21 4.68 -2.37
N PRO A 172 5.36 4.00 -1.21
CA PRO A 172 6.64 4.00 -0.49
C PRO A 172 7.78 3.34 -1.28
N ALA A 173 7.49 2.39 -2.18
CA ALA A 173 8.52 1.78 -3.01
C ALA A 173 9.04 2.74 -4.10
N GLU A 174 8.20 3.69 -4.54
CA GLU A 174 8.50 4.63 -5.63
C GLU A 174 9.06 5.97 -5.13
N ILE A 175 8.68 6.43 -3.94
CA ILE A 175 9.16 7.72 -3.39
C ILE A 175 10.53 7.58 -2.73
N PHE A 176 10.79 6.47 -2.01
CA PHE A 176 12.01 6.36 -1.21
C PHE A 176 13.21 5.85 -2.03
N PRO A 177 14.42 6.42 -1.79
CA PRO A 177 15.64 6.00 -2.47
C PRO A 177 15.97 4.53 -2.16
N ALA A 178 16.60 3.84 -3.11
CA ALA A 178 16.84 2.40 -3.04
C ALA A 178 17.54 1.95 -1.73
N ARG A 179 18.47 2.78 -1.20
CA ARG A 179 19.20 2.52 0.05
C ARG A 179 18.28 2.44 1.29
N PHE A 180 17.21 3.23 1.32
CA PHE A 180 16.33 3.40 2.49
C PHE A 180 14.91 2.89 2.28
N ARG A 181 14.60 2.42 1.07
CA ARG A 181 13.29 1.94 0.66
C ARG A 181 12.73 0.88 1.61
N SER A 182 13.51 -0.14 1.95
CA SER A 182 13.05 -1.24 2.81
C SER A 182 12.70 -0.77 4.22
N THR A 183 13.50 0.11 4.82
CA THR A 183 13.25 0.67 6.14
C THR A 183 12.02 1.57 6.14
N CYS A 184 11.90 2.50 5.19
CA CYS A 184 10.79 3.44 5.12
C CYS A 184 9.46 2.76 4.78
N HIS A 185 9.51 1.78 3.87
CA HIS A 185 8.37 0.90 3.59
C HIS A 185 8.01 0.07 4.82
N GLY A 186 8.99 -0.46 5.56
CA GLY A 186 8.77 -1.20 6.80
C GLY A 186 8.11 -0.36 7.90
N ILE A 187 8.54 0.90 8.09
CA ILE A 187 7.93 1.84 9.04
C ILE A 187 6.48 2.14 8.64
N SER A 188 6.22 2.36 7.35
CA SER A 188 4.86 2.60 6.83
C SER A 188 3.97 1.36 6.97
N ALA A 189 4.50 0.17 6.71
CA ALA A 189 3.77 -1.09 6.92
C ALA A 189 3.47 -1.33 8.41
N ALA A 190 4.42 -1.02 9.29
CA ALA A 190 4.22 -1.12 10.73
C ALA A 190 3.14 -0.16 11.22
N SER A 191 3.10 1.09 10.73
CA SER A 191 2.02 2.03 11.07
C SER A 191 0.66 1.51 10.59
N GLY A 192 0.57 0.94 9.39
CA GLY A 192 -0.65 0.25 8.93
C GLY A 192 -1.12 -0.82 9.92
N LYS A 193 -0.23 -1.71 10.37
CA LYS A 193 -0.58 -2.74 11.36
C LYS A 193 -1.02 -2.17 12.71
N VAL A 194 -0.41 -1.08 13.18
CA VAL A 194 -0.90 -0.38 14.37
C VAL A 194 -2.29 0.20 14.12
N GLY A 195 -2.55 0.75 12.93
CA GLY A 195 -3.87 1.20 12.49
C GLY A 195 -4.91 0.07 12.55
N ALA A 196 -4.58 -1.12 12.05
CA ALA A 196 -5.45 -2.28 12.11
C ALA A 196 -5.80 -2.69 13.56
N ILE A 197 -4.83 -2.63 14.49
CA ILE A 197 -5.05 -2.89 15.92
C ILE A 197 -5.99 -1.83 16.50
N VAL A 198 -5.73 -0.55 16.24
CA VAL A 198 -6.57 0.56 16.70
C VAL A 198 -7.98 0.45 16.14
N GLY A 199 -8.15 0.08 14.87
CA GLY A 199 -9.45 -0.16 14.26
C GLY A 199 -10.19 -1.34 14.89
N ALA A 200 -9.50 -2.45 15.14
CA ALA A 200 -10.10 -3.63 15.74
C ALA A 200 -10.63 -3.36 17.16
N PHE A 201 -9.80 -2.81 18.05
CA PHE A 201 -10.21 -2.54 19.42
C PHE A 201 -11.06 -1.27 19.55
N GLY A 202 -10.71 -0.21 18.82
CA GLY A 202 -11.39 1.08 18.86
C GLY A 202 -12.81 1.00 18.33
N PHE A 203 -13.04 0.34 17.19
CA PHE A 203 -14.39 0.17 16.66
C PHE A 203 -15.26 -0.67 17.59
N LEU A 204 -14.73 -1.75 18.16
CA LEU A 204 -15.46 -2.59 19.12
C LEU A 204 -15.93 -1.76 20.32
N TYR A 205 -15.02 -0.99 20.91
CA TYR A 205 -15.31 -0.16 22.07
C TYR A 205 -16.32 0.95 21.77
N LEU A 206 -16.19 1.62 20.62
CA LEU A 206 -17.16 2.64 20.18
C LEU A 206 -18.52 2.01 19.90
N SER A 207 -18.55 0.87 19.19
CA SER A 207 -19.78 0.16 18.84
C SER A 207 -20.60 -0.21 20.08
N GLN A 208 -19.95 -0.65 21.15
CA GLN A 208 -20.62 -0.98 22.42
C GLN A 208 -21.14 0.24 23.19
N ARG A 209 -20.49 1.40 23.09
CA ARG A 209 -20.87 2.60 23.86
C ARG A 209 -21.84 3.53 23.15
N ILE A 210 -21.57 3.83 21.89
CA ILE A 210 -22.29 4.85 21.10
C ILE A 210 -23.11 4.23 19.96
N GLY A 211 -23.04 2.90 19.79
CA GLY A 211 -23.79 2.15 18.78
C GLY A 211 -23.09 2.09 17.42
N VAL A 212 -23.38 1.02 16.67
CA VAL A 212 -22.78 0.72 15.34
C VAL A 212 -22.92 1.90 14.37
N ARG A 213 -24.08 2.56 14.34
CA ARG A 213 -24.34 3.69 13.42
C ARG A 213 -23.37 4.85 13.64
N ASN A 214 -23.14 5.25 14.89
CA ASN A 214 -22.25 6.37 15.21
C ASN A 214 -20.78 5.99 15.02
N SER A 215 -20.42 4.73 15.29
CA SER A 215 -19.09 4.19 15.01
C SER A 215 -18.78 4.19 13.50
N LEU A 216 -19.76 3.87 12.65
CA LEU A 216 -19.60 3.95 11.20
C LEU A 216 -19.40 5.39 10.69
N ILE A 217 -20.07 6.38 11.28
CA ILE A 217 -19.84 7.80 10.97
C ILE A 217 -18.42 8.20 11.34
N MET A 218 -17.93 7.78 12.52
CA MET A 218 -16.54 8.02 12.93
C MET A 218 -15.53 7.38 11.97
N LEU A 219 -15.76 6.15 11.51
CA LEU A 219 -14.94 5.54 10.45
C LEU A 219 -14.97 6.34 9.14
N GLY A 220 -16.14 6.90 8.79
CA GLY A 220 -16.27 7.81 7.64
C GLY A 220 -15.39 9.06 7.78
N VAL A 221 -15.33 9.65 8.98
CA VAL A 221 -14.44 10.79 9.28
C VAL A 221 -12.97 10.37 9.19
N VAL A 222 -12.60 9.21 9.72
CA VAL A 222 -11.23 8.67 9.61
C VAL A 222 -10.82 8.48 8.15
N ASN A 223 -11.70 7.94 7.30
CA ASN A 223 -11.46 7.81 5.87
C ASN A 223 -11.34 9.18 5.17
N PHE A 224 -12.18 10.14 5.54
CA PHE A 224 -12.10 11.51 5.00
C PHE A 224 -10.78 12.19 5.39
N LEU A 225 -10.33 12.00 6.64
CA LEU A 225 -8.99 12.44 7.05
C LEU A 225 -7.91 11.74 6.22
N GLY A 226 -8.02 10.43 5.99
CA GLY A 226 -7.10 9.68 5.11
C GLY A 226 -7.02 10.28 3.70
N PHE A 227 -8.16 10.68 3.14
CA PHE A 227 -8.22 11.42 1.87
C PHE A 227 -7.47 12.76 1.95
N LEU A 228 -7.63 13.54 3.02
CA LEU A 228 -6.88 14.79 3.19
C LEU A 228 -5.37 14.56 3.32
N PHE A 229 -4.96 13.52 4.05
CA PHE A 229 -3.54 13.16 4.20
C PHE A 229 -2.93 12.64 2.89
N THR A 230 -3.75 12.17 1.95
CA THR A 230 -3.28 11.77 0.62
C THR A 230 -2.67 12.95 -0.15
N PHE A 231 -3.09 14.19 0.09
CA PHE A 231 -2.48 15.38 -0.54
C PHE A 231 -1.04 15.66 -0.06
N LEU A 232 -0.61 15.08 1.06
CA LEU A 232 0.78 15.18 1.52
C LEU A 232 1.69 14.18 0.81
N VAL A 233 1.11 13.19 0.12
CA VAL A 233 1.85 12.18 -0.65
C VAL A 233 2.15 12.75 -2.03
N PRO A 234 3.43 12.86 -2.42
CA PRO A 234 3.77 13.35 -3.75
C PRO A 234 3.38 12.33 -4.83
N GLU A 235 2.88 12.83 -5.97
CA GLU A 235 2.55 12.02 -7.13
C GLU A 235 3.84 11.50 -7.80
N ALA A 236 3.99 10.18 -7.85
CA ALA A 236 5.16 9.51 -8.42
C ALA A 236 5.00 9.19 -9.92
N LYS A 237 3.78 9.33 -10.48
CA LYS A 237 3.48 8.93 -11.86
C LYS A 237 4.34 9.69 -12.87
N GLY A 238 5.10 8.92 -13.67
CA GLY A 238 5.87 9.42 -14.80
C GLY A 238 7.18 10.11 -14.44
N LYS A 239 7.54 10.15 -13.14
CA LYS A 239 8.83 10.67 -12.69
C LYS A 239 9.81 9.53 -12.48
N SER A 240 11.07 9.76 -12.85
CA SER A 240 12.11 8.79 -12.50
C SER A 240 12.35 8.83 -10.99
N LEU A 241 12.78 7.71 -10.44
CA LEU A 241 13.07 7.63 -9.01
C LEU A 241 14.29 8.50 -8.64
N GLU A 242 15.13 8.94 -9.59
CA GLU A 242 16.19 9.94 -9.33
C GLU A 242 15.63 11.35 -9.13
N GLU A 243 14.57 11.71 -9.86
CA GLU A 243 13.86 12.98 -9.69
C GLU A 243 13.10 13.00 -8.36
N MET A 244 12.46 11.88 -8.01
CA MET A 244 11.71 11.76 -6.75
C MET A 244 12.61 11.66 -5.52
N SER A 245 13.78 11.03 -5.63
CA SER A 245 14.75 10.92 -4.54
C SER A 245 15.57 12.20 -4.34
N GLY A 246 15.62 13.07 -5.36
CA GLY A 246 16.46 14.26 -5.41
C GLY A 246 17.94 13.96 -5.73
N GLU A 247 18.26 12.76 -6.23
CA GLU A 247 19.63 12.35 -6.58
C GLU A 247 20.21 13.17 -7.75
N ASN A 248 19.36 13.69 -8.65
CA ASN A 248 19.81 14.53 -9.77
C ASN A 248 20.37 15.90 -9.35
N GLU A 249 19.84 16.51 -8.28
CA GLU A 249 20.32 17.80 -7.77
C GLU A 249 21.69 17.68 -7.06
N ASP A 250 21.98 16.51 -6.48
CA ASP A 250 23.27 16.25 -5.84
C ASP A 250 24.37 16.01 -6.90
N ASN A 251 24.05 15.35 -8.03
CA ASN A 251 24.96 15.19 -9.16
C ASN A 251 25.31 16.52 -9.84
N ASP A 252 24.33 17.40 -10.07
CA ASP A 252 24.54 18.67 -10.77
C ASP A 252 25.36 19.67 -9.92
N ASN A 253 25.26 19.58 -8.59
CA ASN A 253 26.13 20.33 -7.68
C ASN A 253 27.55 19.76 -7.60
N ASN A 254 27.73 18.44 -7.74
CA ASN A 254 29.06 17.83 -7.71
C ASN A 254 29.84 18.08 -9.01
N ILE A 255 29.15 18.15 -10.17
CA ILE A 255 29.74 18.51 -11.46
C ILE A 255 30.35 19.93 -11.44
N ARG A 256 29.75 20.86 -10.68
CA ARG A 256 30.29 22.23 -10.52
C ARG A 256 31.54 22.31 -9.64
N THR A 257 31.86 21.26 -8.87
CA THR A 257 32.99 21.25 -7.92
C THR A 257 34.18 20.43 -8.37
N VAL A 258 34.12 19.71 -9.49
CA VAL A 258 35.29 19.02 -10.04
C VAL A 258 36.09 20.00 -10.90
N PRO A 259 37.31 20.44 -10.49
CA PRO A 259 38.15 21.21 -11.38
C PRO A 259 38.57 20.30 -12.53
N ILE A 260 38.24 20.69 -13.76
CA ILE A 260 38.74 20.02 -14.97
C ILE A 260 40.24 20.29 -15.04
N VAL A 261 41.05 19.36 -14.53
CA VAL A 261 42.50 19.38 -14.71
C VAL A 261 42.78 18.84 -16.11
N TYR A 262 43.03 19.75 -17.05
CA TYR A 262 43.64 19.39 -18.32
C TYR A 262 45.13 19.13 -18.08
N THR A 263 45.57 17.90 -18.25
CA THR A 263 46.99 17.53 -18.46
C THR A 263 47.15 16.90 -19.82
#